data_AF-A0ABD1Q4W6-F1
#
_entry.id   AF-A0ABD1Q4W6-F1
#
_cell.length_a   1.000
_cell.length_b   1.000
_cell.length_c   1.000
_cell.angle_alpha   90.00
_cell.angle_beta   90.00
_cell.angle_gamma   90.00
#
_symmetry.space_group_name_H-M   'P 1'
#
loop_
_entity.id
_entity.type
_entity.pdbx_description
1 polymer ?
#
loop_
_entity_poly.entity_id
_entity_poly.type
_entity_poly.pdbx_seq_one_letter_code
_entity_poly.pdbx_strand_id
1 'polypeptide(L)'
;MHCTPLRSKQCLDALDEQSSRLFKHVNTLKKKVETVEVDICELNIQLDESQMMCVVMIDAIVLLPDLKKEIEAMRLQLRILQRVVDNGQATIQEYVPRLKIPEPRTNGGVRDAKEVENFLFAMEQYFLAANIEDEATGSR
;
A
#
# COMPACT_ATOMS: atom_id res chain seq x y z
N MET A 1 88.52 -21.90 1.85
CA MET A 1 88.16 -20.50 1.53
C MET A 1 87.52 -19.88 2.77
N HIS A 2 88.23 -19.01 3.49
CA HIS A 2 87.67 -18.35 4.69
C HIS A 2 86.99 -17.04 4.28
N CYS A 3 85.71 -16.90 4.60
CA CYS A 3 85.00 -15.62 4.45
C CYS A 3 85.56 -14.61 5.47
N THR A 4 85.84 -13.38 5.04
CA THR A 4 86.38 -12.35 5.92
C THR A 4 85.29 -11.72 6.79
N PRO A 5 85.56 -11.36 8.07
CA PRO A 5 84.57 -10.80 9.00
C PRO A 5 83.84 -9.54 8.48
N LEU A 6 84.49 -8.76 7.62
CA LEU A 6 83.91 -7.57 7.00
C LEU A 6 82.79 -7.93 6.02
N ARG A 7 82.96 -9.01 5.25
CA ARG A 7 81.98 -9.46 4.25
C ARG A 7 80.74 -10.06 4.91
N SER A 8 80.90 -10.77 6.03
CA SER A 8 79.77 -11.24 6.83
C SER A 8 78.98 -10.09 7.45
N LYS A 9 79.65 -9.04 7.95
CA LYS A 9 78.98 -7.86 8.51
C LYS A 9 78.13 -7.13 7.45
N GLN A 10 78.70 -6.87 6.28
CA GLN A 10 77.97 -6.23 5.17
C GLN A 10 76.73 -7.04 4.74
N CYS A 11 76.81 -8.37 4.77
CA CYS A 11 75.67 -9.23 4.47
C CYS A 11 74.56 -9.14 5.53
N LEU A 12 74.93 -9.05 6.82
CA LEU A 12 73.98 -8.86 7.91
C LEU A 12 73.27 -7.50 7.81
N ASP A 13 74.02 -6.43 7.55
CA ASP A 13 73.47 -5.08 7.39
C ASP A 13 72.47 -5.02 6.22
N ALA A 14 72.77 -5.71 5.11
CA ALA A 14 71.85 -5.79 3.96
C ALA A 14 70.58 -6.59 4.27
N LEU A 15 70.68 -7.67 5.05
CA LEU A 15 69.52 -8.45 5.49
C LEU A 15 68.64 -7.67 6.47
N ASP A 16 69.24 -6.87 7.35
CA ASP A 16 68.53 -5.99 8.28
C ASP A 16 67.75 -4.90 7.54
N GLU A 17 68.36 -4.28 6.53
CA GLU A 17 67.68 -3.31 5.67
C GLU A 17 66.53 -3.95 4.89
N GLN A 18 66.72 -5.17 4.34
CA GLN A 18 65.63 -5.88 3.69
C GLN A 18 64.49 -6.23 4.64
N SER A 19 64.81 -6.63 5.87
CA SER A 19 63.82 -6.92 6.92
C SER A 19 63.02 -5.66 7.28
N SER A 20 63.70 -4.53 7.40
CA SER A 20 63.09 -3.21 7.63
C SER A 20 62.16 -2.80 6.48
N ARG A 21 62.56 -3.03 5.23
CA ARG A 21 61.73 -2.76 4.04
C ARG A 21 60.51 -3.68 3.98
N LEU A 22 60.69 -4.98 4.25
CA LEU A 22 59.59 -5.94 4.26
C LEU A 22 58.57 -5.58 5.34
N PHE A 23 59.02 -5.22 6.54
CA PHE A 23 58.16 -4.77 7.62
C PHE A 23 57.29 -3.56 7.22
N LYS A 24 57.87 -2.57 6.53
CA LYS A 24 57.13 -1.41 6.00
C LYS A 24 56.04 -1.81 4.99
N HIS A 25 56.35 -2.73 4.07
CA HIS A 25 55.37 -3.22 3.09
C HIS A 25 54.25 -4.02 3.74
N VAL A 26 54.58 -4.90 4.69
CA VAL A 26 53.57 -5.69 5.43
C VAL A 26 52.60 -4.77 6.17
N ASN A 27 53.10 -3.73 6.84
CA ASN A 27 52.24 -2.76 7.52
C ASN A 27 51.39 -1.93 6.55
N THR A 28 51.95 -1.58 5.38
CA THR A 28 51.19 -0.89 4.33
C THR A 28 50.07 -1.79 3.79
N LEU A 29 50.36 -3.06 3.53
CA LEU A 29 49.37 -4.02 3.05
C LEU A 29 48.29 -4.27 4.09
N LYS A 30 48.68 -4.40 5.37
CA LYS A 30 47.74 -4.54 6.48
C LYS A 30 46.71 -3.41 6.51
N LYS A 31 47.16 -2.15 6.44
CA LYS A 31 46.25 -0.99 6.39
C LYS A 31 45.31 -1.01 5.18
N LYS A 32 45.82 -1.42 4.01
CA LYS A 32 45.01 -1.54 2.80
C LYS A 32 43.95 -2.63 2.93
N VAL A 33 44.29 -3.78 3.53
CA VAL A 33 43.34 -4.85 3.81
C VAL A 33 42.26 -4.36 4.77
N GLU A 34 42.64 -3.68 5.86
CA GLU A 34 41.69 -3.10 6.82
C GLU A 34 40.73 -2.10 6.12
N THR A 35 41.23 -1.29 5.18
CA THR A 35 40.38 -0.36 4.41
C THR A 35 39.42 -1.12 3.50
N VAL A 36 39.90 -2.11 2.74
CA VAL A 36 39.06 -2.90 1.83
C VAL A 36 38.00 -3.70 2.59
N GLU A 37 38.31 -4.22 3.78
CA GLU A 37 37.35 -4.90 4.65
C GLU A 37 36.19 -3.98 5.05
N VAL A 38 36.49 -2.72 5.38
CA VAL A 38 35.47 -1.70 5.67
C VAL A 38 34.62 -1.41 4.42
N ASP A 39 35.25 -1.19 3.27
CA ASP A 39 34.55 -0.91 2.01
C ASP A 39 33.61 -2.07 1.61
N ILE A 40 34.06 -3.32 1.79
CA ILE A 40 33.23 -4.52 1.54
C ILE A 40 32.01 -4.53 2.46
N CYS A 41 32.18 -4.19 3.75
CA CYS A 41 31.05 -4.14 4.68
C CYS A 41 30.03 -3.08 4.27
N GLU A 42 30.49 -1.89 3.87
CA GLU A 42 29.61 -0.81 3.43
C GLU A 42 28.86 -1.17 2.14
N LEU A 43 29.56 -1.73 1.14
CA LEU A 43 28.94 -2.16 -0.11
C LEU A 43 27.91 -3.27 0.10
N ASN A 44 28.14 -4.19 1.04
CA ASN A 44 27.15 -5.22 1.37
C ASN A 44 25.88 -4.62 2.00
N ILE A 45 26.02 -3.64 2.89
CA ILE A 45 24.86 -2.93 3.48
C ILE A 45 24.04 -2.25 2.37
N GLN A 46 24.72 -1.52 1.47
CA GLN A 46 24.04 -0.86 0.35
C GLN A 46 23.37 -1.86 -0.61
N LEU A 47 24.00 -3.01 -0.84
CA LEU A 47 23.43 -4.08 -1.65
C LEU A 47 22.14 -4.65 -1.00
N ASP A 48 22.17 -4.91 0.31
CA ASP A 48 21.02 -5.41 1.05
C ASP A 48 19.85 -4.42 1.03
N GLU A 49 20.12 -3.12 1.22
CA GLU A 49 19.13 -2.05 1.10
C GLU A 49 18.52 -1.99 -0.31
N SER A 50 19.35 -2.05 -1.35
CA SER A 50 18.87 -2.05 -2.73
C SER A 50 18.06 -3.30 -3.05
N GLN A 51 18.46 -4.47 -2.55
CA GLN A 51 17.71 -5.72 -2.75
C GLN A 51 16.35 -5.65 -2.07
N MET A 52 16.27 -5.10 -0.86
CA MET A 52 15.00 -4.87 -0.16
C MET A 52 14.07 -3.98 -0.99
N MET A 53 14.60 -2.90 -1.57
CA MET A 53 13.83 -2.02 -2.46
C MET A 53 13.35 -2.74 -3.73
N CYS A 54 14.18 -3.60 -4.32
CA CYS A 54 13.77 -4.40 -5.47
C CYS A 54 12.64 -5.38 -5.13
N VAL A 55 12.67 -6.03 -3.97
CA VAL A 55 11.60 -6.93 -3.52
C VAL A 55 10.26 -6.19 -3.43
N VAL A 56 10.24 -5.03 -2.77
CA VAL A 56 9.03 -4.19 -2.68
C VAL A 56 8.54 -3.74 -4.06
N MET A 57 9.46 -3.41 -4.96
CA MET A 57 9.11 -3.01 -6.33
C MET A 57 8.50 -4.17 -7.13
N ILE A 58 9.01 -5.39 -6.97
CA ILE A 58 8.46 -6.60 -7.59
C ILE A 58 7.04 -6.84 -7.09
N ASP A 59 6.80 -6.75 -5.78
CA ASP A 59 5.46 -6.91 -5.20
C ASP A 59 4.48 -5.88 -5.77
N ALA A 60 4.90 -4.61 -5.88
CA ALA A 60 4.08 -3.57 -6.51
C ALA A 60 3.79 -3.89 -7.99
N ILE A 61 4.78 -4.34 -8.76
CA ILE A 61 4.62 -4.73 -10.17
C ILE A 61 3.60 -5.86 -10.32
N VAL A 62 3.60 -6.84 -9.40
CA VAL A 62 2.63 -7.94 -9.41
C VAL A 62 1.20 -7.45 -9.20
N LEU A 63 0.99 -6.39 -8.42
CA LEU A 63 -0.34 -5.82 -8.14
C LEU A 63 -0.86 -4.87 -9.24
N LEU A 64 0.03 -4.26 -10.03
CA LEU A 64 -0.34 -3.29 -11.07
C LEU A 64 -1.39 -3.78 -12.09
N PRO A 65 -1.34 -5.03 -12.61
CA PRO A 65 -2.34 -5.51 -13.57
C PRO A 65 -3.74 -5.55 -13.00
N ASP A 66 -3.90 -5.97 -11.75
CA ASP A 66 -5.22 -6.09 -11.12
C ASP A 66 -5.79 -4.71 -10.79
N LEU A 67 -4.97 -3.80 -10.30
CA LEU A 67 -5.36 -2.40 -10.13
C LEU A 67 -5.78 -1.76 -11.47
N LYS A 68 -5.07 -2.05 -12.56
CA LYS A 68 -5.45 -1.58 -13.90
C LYS A 68 -6.81 -2.15 -14.33
N LYS A 69 -7.07 -3.44 -14.10
CA LYS A 69 -8.38 -4.04 -14.40
C LYS A 69 -9.50 -3.37 -13.60
N GLU A 70 -9.26 -3.09 -12.32
CA GLU A 70 -10.26 -2.47 -11.46
C GLU A 70 -10.57 -1.02 -11.88
N ILE A 71 -9.55 -0.26 -12.28
CA ILE A 71 -9.73 1.08 -12.88
C ILE A 71 -10.58 1.00 -14.16
N GLU A 72 -10.33 0.04 -15.04
CA GLU A 72 -11.13 -0.12 -16.26
C GLU A 72 -12.57 -0.54 -15.96
N ALA A 73 -12.78 -1.41 -14.98
CA ALA A 73 -14.12 -1.80 -14.52
C ALA A 73 -14.89 -0.58 -13.97
N MET A 74 -14.25 0.23 -13.12
CA MET A 74 -14.85 1.47 -12.60
C MET A 74 -15.15 2.47 -13.71
N ARG A 75 -14.25 2.65 -14.69
CA ARG A 75 -14.49 3.51 -15.86
C ARG A 75 -15.70 3.07 -16.67
N LEU A 76 -15.90 1.76 -16.83
CA LEU A 76 -17.08 1.23 -17.52
C LEU A 76 -18.37 1.53 -16.75
N GLN A 77 -18.38 1.31 -15.43
CA GLN A 77 -19.52 1.61 -14.56
C GLN A 77 -19.88 3.10 -14.59
N LEU A 78 -18.89 3.99 -14.50
CA LEU A 78 -19.09 5.44 -14.60
C LEU A 78 -19.71 5.83 -15.95
N ARG A 79 -19.25 5.24 -17.06
CA ARG A 79 -19.82 5.51 -18.39
C ARG A 79 -21.28 5.09 -18.50
N ILE A 80 -21.66 3.97 -17.88
CA ILE A 80 -23.06 3.53 -17.82
C ILE A 80 -23.88 4.52 -17.02
N LEU A 81 -23.41 4.89 -15.83
CA LEU A 81 -24.10 5.85 -14.96
C LEU A 81 -24.28 7.21 -15.64
N GLN A 82 -23.22 7.74 -16.26
CA GLN A 82 -23.26 8.97 -17.03
C GLN A 82 -24.32 8.92 -18.13
N ARG A 83 -24.42 7.82 -18.90
CA ARG A 83 -25.45 7.68 -19.93
C ARG A 83 -26.87 7.71 -19.37
N VAL A 84 -27.11 7.08 -18.21
CA VAL A 84 -28.42 7.11 -17.54
C VAL A 84 -28.78 8.55 -17.14
N VAL A 85 -27.80 9.30 -16.64
CA VAL A 85 -27.96 10.72 -16.27
C VAL A 85 -28.20 11.60 -17.50
N ASP A 86 -27.35 11.48 -18.53
CA ASP A 86 -27.36 12.34 -19.73
C ASP A 86 -28.58 12.11 -20.63
N ASN A 87 -29.06 10.87 -20.74
CA ASN A 87 -30.22 10.57 -21.58
C ASN A 87 -31.53 11.16 -21.03
N GLY A 88 -31.52 11.80 -19.85
CA GLY A 88 -32.72 12.20 -19.10
C GLY A 88 -33.64 11.01 -18.76
N GLN A 89 -33.28 9.81 -19.23
CA GLN A 89 -33.84 8.54 -18.92
C GLN A 89 -33.18 8.04 -17.63
N ALA A 90 -33.44 8.78 -16.55
CA ALA A 90 -34.25 8.12 -15.54
C ALA A 90 -35.55 7.72 -16.24
N THR A 91 -35.54 6.62 -17.00
CA THR A 91 -36.76 5.85 -17.10
C THR A 91 -36.96 5.41 -15.67
N ILE A 92 -37.68 6.24 -14.92
CA ILE A 92 -38.65 5.76 -13.95
C ILE A 92 -39.73 5.02 -14.77
N GLN A 93 -39.32 3.99 -15.51
CA GLN A 93 -39.94 2.70 -15.37
C GLN A 93 -39.30 2.29 -14.06
N GLU A 94 -39.87 2.63 -12.92
CA GLU A 94 -41.03 1.89 -12.44
C GLU A 94 -40.86 0.37 -12.62
N TYR A 95 -39.61 -0.08 -12.55
CA TYR A 95 -39.21 -1.39 -12.11
C TYR A 95 -38.40 -1.26 -10.82
N VAL A 96 -38.78 -0.28 -9.99
CA VAL A 96 -38.97 -0.61 -8.58
C VAL A 96 -40.09 -1.66 -8.66
N PRO A 97 -39.88 -2.94 -8.28
CA PRO A 97 -41.04 -3.74 -7.91
C PRO A 97 -41.70 -2.84 -6.89
N ARG A 98 -42.86 -2.24 -7.19
CA ARG A 98 -43.62 -1.49 -6.20
C ARG A 98 -43.84 -2.52 -5.11
N LEU A 99 -42.92 -2.55 -4.15
CA LEU A 99 -42.98 -3.37 -2.96
C LEU A 99 -44.34 -2.96 -2.46
N LYS A 100 -45.30 -3.88 -2.48
CA LYS A 100 -46.61 -3.59 -1.95
C LYS A 100 -46.35 -3.27 -0.50
N ILE A 101 -46.20 -1.98 -0.20
CA ILE A 101 -45.93 -1.53 1.14
C ILE A 101 -47.19 -1.98 1.89
N PRO A 102 -47.06 -2.92 2.83
CA PRO A 102 -48.22 -3.45 3.50
C PRO A 102 -48.97 -2.27 4.11
N GLU A 103 -50.26 -2.14 3.77
CA GLU A 103 -51.07 -1.10 4.39
C GLU A 103 -50.98 -1.26 5.92
N PRO A 104 -50.77 -0.16 6.66
CA PRO A 104 -50.78 -0.19 8.11
C PRO A 104 -52.09 -0.84 8.55
N ARG A 105 -51.99 -1.85 9.44
CA ARG A 105 -53.17 -2.56 9.92
C ARG A 105 -54.11 -1.55 10.58
N THR A 106 -55.39 -1.58 10.20
CA THR A 106 -56.42 -0.77 10.83
C THR A 106 -56.55 -1.16 12.30
N ASN A 107 -56.55 -0.18 13.20
CA ASN A 107 -56.70 -0.39 14.64
C ASN A 107 -57.96 -1.22 14.92
N GLY A 108 -57.83 -2.30 15.69
CA GLY A 108 -58.87 -3.28 16.00
C GLY A 108 -59.98 -2.76 16.93
N GLY A 109 -60.10 -1.44 17.09
CA GLY A 109 -61.13 -0.79 17.87
C GLY A 109 -60.93 -0.84 19.40
N VAL A 110 -59.84 -1.42 19.88
CA VAL A 110 -59.50 -1.40 21.31
C VAL A 110 -58.68 -0.14 21.61
N ARG A 111 -59.10 0.66 22.59
CA ARG A 111 -58.39 1.89 22.98
C ARG A 111 -57.25 1.57 23.95
N ASP A 112 -56.25 0.83 23.48
CA ASP A 112 -54.98 0.66 24.18
C ASP A 112 -54.01 1.75 23.71
N ALA A 113 -53.38 2.46 24.66
CA ALA A 113 -52.38 3.48 24.35
C ALA A 113 -51.21 2.88 23.53
N LYS A 114 -50.89 1.61 23.78
CA LYS A 114 -49.85 0.88 23.05
C LYS A 114 -50.24 0.58 21.60
N GLU A 115 -51.53 0.37 21.32
CA GLU A 115 -52.02 0.14 19.95
C GLU A 115 -51.93 1.42 19.13
N VAL A 116 -52.23 2.57 19.73
CA VAL A 116 -52.08 3.89 19.10
C VAL A 116 -50.61 4.17 18.79
N GLU A 117 -49.71 3.91 19.73
CA GLU A 117 -48.27 4.08 19.53
C GLU A 117 -47.73 3.19 18.41
N ASN A 118 -48.14 1.91 18.38
CA ASN A 118 -47.77 0.98 17.33
C ASN A 118 -48.29 1.41 15.94
N PHE A 119 -49.51 1.95 15.88
CA PHE A 119 -50.09 2.45 14.63
C PHE A 119 -49.34 3.68 14.11
N LEU A 120 -49.03 4.64 14.99
CA LEU A 120 -48.24 5.83 14.60
C LEU A 120 -46.85 5.43 14.11
N PHE A 121 -46.18 4.52 14.81
CA PHE A 121 -44.90 3.98 14.37
C PHE A 121 -45.01 3.29 13.00
N ALA A 122 -46.05 2.47 12.79
CA ALA A 122 -46.29 1.82 11.50
C ALA A 122 -46.55 2.81 10.35
N MET A 123 -47.28 3.91 10.62
CA MET A 123 -47.51 4.99 9.65
C MET A 123 -46.22 5.74 9.31
N GLU A 124 -45.39 6.07 10.30
CA GLU A 124 -44.09 6.71 10.07
C GLU A 124 -43.19 5.83 9.19
N GLN A 125 -43.11 4.54 9.49
CA GLN A 125 -42.34 3.59 8.68
C GLN A 125 -42.93 3.43 7.28
N TYR A 126 -44.25 3.47 7.13
CA TYR A 126 -44.93 3.45 5.84
C TYR A 126 -44.56 4.65 4.98
N PHE A 127 -44.61 5.87 5.53
CA PHE A 127 -44.25 7.10 4.79
C PHE A 127 -42.76 7.13 4.40
N LEU A 128 -41.87 6.71 5.31
CA LEU A 128 -40.44 6.57 5.02
C LEU A 128 -40.18 5.55 3.90
N ALA A 129 -40.87 4.41 3.91
CA ALA A 129 -40.73 3.39 2.87
C ALA A 129 -41.38 3.79 1.54
N ALA A 130 -42.41 4.63 1.57
CA ALA A 130 -43.15 5.09 0.40
C ALA A 130 -42.46 6.22 -0.36
N ASN A 131 -41.35 6.78 0.16
CA ASN A 131 -40.61 7.91 -0.40
C ASN A 131 -41.54 9.07 -0.82
N ILE A 132 -42.56 9.33 -0.01
CA ILE A 132 -43.49 10.45 -0.22
C ILE A 132 -42.75 11.71 0.22
N GLU A 133 -42.11 12.39 -0.74
CA GLU A 133 -41.58 13.74 -0.53
C GLU A 133 -42.76 14.70 -0.36
N ASP A 134 -42.67 15.57 0.64
CA ASP A 134 -43.68 16.53 1.01
C ASP A 134 -43.86 17.57 -0.11
N GLU A 135 -44.88 17.41 -0.96
CA GLU A 135 -45.31 18.44 -1.93
C GLU A 135 -45.98 19.65 -1.22
N ALA A 136 -45.48 20.06 -0.06
CA ALA A 136 -45.91 21.24 0.68
C ALA A 136 -44.90 22.40 0.63
N THR A 137 -43.93 22.37 -0.29
CA THR A 137 -43.15 23.58 -0.67
C THR A 137 -43.37 23.91 -2.14
N GLY A 138 -44.62 24.13 -2.50
CA GLY A 138 -45.05 24.49 -3.84
C GLY A 138 -46.27 25.39 -3.84
N SER A 139 -46.29 26.46 -3.02
CA SER A 139 -47.20 27.61 -3.21
C SER A 139 -46.77 28.83 -2.38
N ARG A 140 -46.28 29.85 -3.10
CA ARG A 140 -46.03 31.26 -2.75
C ARG A 140 -44.78 31.63 -1.95
#